data_AF-A0A2N7CD40-F1
#
_entry.id   AF-A0A2N7CD40-F1
#
_cell.length_a   1.000
_cell.length_b   1.000
_cell.length_c   1.000
_cell.angle_alpha   90.00
_cell.angle_beta   90.00
_cell.angle_gamma   90.00
#
_symmetry.space_group_name_H-M   'P 1'
#
loop_
_entity.id
_entity.type
_entity.pdbx_description
1 polymer ?
#
loop_
_entity_poly.entity_id
_entity_poly.type
_entity_poly.pdbx_seq_one_letter_code
_entity_poly.pdbx_strand_id
1 'polypeptide(L)'
;MKVLSLTAFAATVLLVGCNSSSQSKPVANQENVKPSVVHGITIEAVPSQFSAYSKAGYNRHVAVNAPNGKSIHILIMDRLSDYQIVKAVNVLNHYLTPVDGTKYGSADSKRDIANAMTNNGAILKLMNYHDEPQYNDDLDGQPLFEEEIQVEGGEWYVRQDYEEHRDASYEEILHLVHDYGIGVLNSPQSGESALPLFQKELNTIQTQALHNAYTPPVDTLVEWQEEISVDQEYFVAVIDSYYGLWGAYSGEGMWGLYKVKTRDDFSTRDPNAQYITEQIFSPTLAYDAYIADTFTGTFKMQYDPATPYTHHSQYLTKLTLSGKNNANIEINGYDNKVTGNLGVNTVVVHGPKSEYQIHNLGGGKFQLNDTVASRDGLNILSSIEQVQFTDQRWTL
;
A
#
# COMPACT_ATOMS: atom_id res chain seq x y z
N MET A 1 -7.68 7.25 -26.67
CA MET A 1 -8.00 6.01 -25.95
C MET A 1 -6.94 4.99 -26.31
N LYS A 2 -5.77 5.09 -25.66
CA LYS A 2 -4.78 4.01 -25.67
C LYS A 2 -5.29 3.00 -24.65
N VAL A 3 -5.52 1.78 -25.09
CA VAL A 3 -5.77 0.65 -24.20
C VAL A 3 -4.41 0.36 -23.57
N LEU A 4 -4.24 0.68 -22.28
CA LEU A 4 -3.14 0.15 -21.48
C LEU A 4 -3.34 -1.36 -21.46
N SER A 5 -2.43 -2.13 -22.07
CA SER A 5 -2.44 -3.57 -21.88
C SER A 5 -1.98 -3.83 -20.45
N LEU A 6 -2.85 -4.40 -19.62
CA LEU A 6 -2.39 -5.22 -18.51
C LEU A 6 -1.59 -6.35 -19.16
N THR A 7 -0.26 -6.21 -19.18
CA THR A 7 0.64 -7.33 -19.45
C THR A 7 0.81 -8.04 -18.13
N ALA A 8 0.00 -9.09 -17.92
CA ALA A 8 0.19 -9.99 -16.80
C ALA A 8 1.58 -10.61 -16.89
N PHE A 9 2.23 -10.70 -15.73
CA PHE A 9 3.56 -11.26 -15.60
C PHE A 9 3.47 -12.78 -15.76
N ALA A 10 3.72 -13.26 -16.99
CA ALA A 10 3.84 -14.69 -17.26
C ALA A 10 4.99 -15.30 -16.44
N ALA A 11 4.64 -16.15 -15.47
CA ALA A 11 5.57 -17.02 -14.77
C ALA A 11 6.32 -17.89 -15.79
N THR A 12 7.60 -17.60 -16.00
CA THR A 12 8.34 -18.14 -17.14
C THR A 12 8.74 -19.60 -16.91
N VAL A 13 8.18 -20.49 -17.72
CA VAL A 13 8.70 -21.85 -17.93
C VAL A 13 9.98 -21.77 -18.77
N LEU A 14 11.06 -22.34 -18.24
CA LEU A 14 12.38 -22.49 -18.85
C LEU A 14 12.34 -23.06 -20.28
N LEU A 15 12.73 -22.26 -21.27
CA LEU A 15 13.28 -22.76 -22.54
C LEU A 15 14.47 -21.91 -23.01
N VAL A 16 15.60 -22.59 -23.19
CA VAL A 16 16.89 -22.07 -23.66
C VAL A 16 16.83 -21.69 -25.15
N GLY A 17 17.38 -20.53 -25.53
CA GLY A 17 17.97 -20.38 -26.87
C GLY A 17 18.03 -18.97 -27.51
N CYS A 18 19.24 -18.41 -27.49
CA CYS A 18 19.88 -17.59 -28.55
C CYS A 18 19.55 -16.09 -28.74
N ASN A 19 20.37 -15.29 -28.06
CA ASN A 19 21.31 -14.29 -28.61
C ASN A 19 20.79 -13.22 -29.60
N SER A 20 20.61 -11.99 -29.11
CA SER A 20 20.86 -10.78 -29.91
C SER A 20 21.40 -9.63 -29.05
N SER A 21 22.17 -8.77 -29.70
CA SER A 21 23.24 -7.91 -29.18
C SER A 21 22.81 -6.81 -28.20
N SER A 22 23.44 -6.82 -27.03
CA SER A 22 23.33 -5.81 -25.97
C SER A 22 23.95 -4.45 -26.38
N GLN A 23 23.14 -3.40 -26.44
CA GLN A 23 23.62 -2.04 -26.17
C GLN A 23 23.67 -1.86 -24.65
N SER A 24 24.88 -1.88 -24.09
CA SER A 24 25.11 -1.66 -22.66
C SER A 24 24.70 -0.24 -22.27
N LYS A 25 23.61 -0.10 -21.50
CA LYS A 25 23.35 1.10 -20.70
C LYS A 25 24.46 1.27 -19.64
N PRO A 26 24.83 2.49 -19.25
CA PRO A 26 25.94 2.72 -18.33
C PRO A 26 25.60 2.10 -16.96
N VAL A 27 26.53 1.30 -16.42
CA VAL A 27 26.46 0.78 -15.05
C VAL A 27 26.50 1.96 -14.09
N ALA A 28 25.44 2.15 -13.30
CA ALA A 28 25.46 3.09 -12.19
C ALA A 28 26.57 2.68 -11.20
N ASN A 29 27.45 3.61 -10.84
CA ASN A 29 28.54 3.35 -9.90
C ASN A 29 27.97 2.94 -8.53
N GLN A 30 28.11 1.65 -8.21
CA GLN A 30 27.55 1.02 -7.03
C GLN A 30 28.22 1.41 -5.70
N GLU A 31 29.40 2.00 -5.75
CA GLU A 31 30.28 2.12 -4.58
C GLU A 31 29.93 3.26 -3.60
N ASN A 32 28.84 4.03 -3.80
CA ASN A 32 28.62 5.27 -3.03
C ASN A 32 27.22 5.48 -2.43
N VAL A 33 26.33 4.48 -2.42
CA VAL A 33 25.08 4.62 -1.65
C VAL A 33 25.43 4.57 -0.16
N LYS A 34 25.39 5.74 0.49
CA LYS A 34 25.58 5.84 1.95
C LYS A 34 24.33 5.33 2.65
N PRO A 35 24.46 4.44 3.65
CA PRO A 35 23.33 4.06 4.49
C PRO A 35 22.61 5.30 5.02
N SER A 36 21.29 5.31 4.88
CA SER A 36 20.42 6.36 5.42
C SER A 36 19.29 5.72 6.22
N VAL A 37 18.73 6.50 7.14
CA VAL A 37 17.52 6.11 7.88
C VAL A 37 16.47 7.16 7.61
N VAL A 38 15.38 6.75 6.97
CA VAL A 38 14.26 7.62 6.64
C VAL A 38 13.03 7.05 7.32
N HIS A 39 12.44 7.84 8.23
CA HIS A 39 11.26 7.41 9.00
C HIS A 39 11.41 6.04 9.70
N GLY A 40 12.62 5.75 10.20
CA GLY A 40 12.94 4.48 10.88
C GLY A 40 13.25 3.32 9.95
N ILE A 41 13.19 3.52 8.62
CA ILE A 41 13.55 2.53 7.61
C ILE A 41 15.00 2.75 7.21
N THR A 42 15.81 1.70 7.34
CA THR A 42 17.23 1.73 6.94
C THR A 42 17.34 1.37 5.46
N ILE A 43 17.87 2.29 4.67
CA ILE A 43 18.13 2.13 3.24
C ILE A 43 19.64 2.01 3.05
N GLU A 44 20.09 0.91 2.46
CA GLU A 44 21.50 0.57 2.32
C GLU A 44 21.86 0.30 0.86
N ALA A 45 23.16 0.11 0.58
CA ALA A 45 23.61 -0.38 -0.71
C ALA A 45 23.17 -1.84 -0.91
N VAL A 46 22.93 -2.24 -2.17
CA VAL A 46 22.55 -3.62 -2.51
C VAL A 46 23.61 -4.63 -2.02
N PRO A 47 23.24 -5.61 -1.17
CA PRO A 47 24.16 -6.64 -0.69
C PRO A 47 24.76 -7.48 -1.82
N SER A 48 25.99 -7.97 -1.63
CA SER A 48 26.72 -8.72 -2.67
C SER A 48 26.00 -9.98 -3.17
N GLN A 49 25.14 -10.60 -2.35
CA GLN A 49 24.33 -11.74 -2.80
C GLN A 49 23.35 -11.38 -3.92
N PHE A 50 22.97 -10.10 -4.07
CA PHE A 50 22.08 -9.58 -5.11
C PHE A 50 22.86 -8.90 -6.25
N SER A 51 24.08 -9.38 -6.55
CA SER A 51 24.94 -8.80 -7.59
C SER A 51 24.34 -8.81 -9.00
N ALA A 52 23.34 -9.65 -9.28
CA ALA A 52 22.61 -9.64 -10.56
C ALA A 52 21.71 -8.39 -10.69
N TYR A 53 20.93 -8.07 -9.65
CA TYR A 53 20.13 -6.85 -9.55
C TYR A 53 21.00 -5.60 -9.63
N SER A 54 22.11 -5.63 -8.92
CA SER A 54 23.15 -4.61 -9.03
C SER A 54 23.56 -4.28 -10.48
N LYS A 55 23.76 -5.30 -11.32
CA LYS A 55 24.07 -5.12 -12.75
C LYS A 55 22.88 -4.64 -13.58
N ALA A 56 21.66 -4.92 -13.13
CA ALA A 56 20.41 -4.46 -13.75
C ALA A 56 20.02 -3.02 -13.36
N GLY A 57 20.77 -2.38 -12.46
CA GLY A 57 20.57 -0.96 -12.09
C GLY A 57 20.01 -0.73 -10.70
N TYR A 58 19.74 -1.77 -9.92
CA TYR A 58 19.35 -1.63 -8.52
C TYR A 58 20.56 -1.19 -7.68
N ASN A 59 20.40 -0.12 -6.93
CA ASN A 59 21.47 0.49 -6.14
C ASN A 59 21.17 0.61 -4.65
N ARG A 60 19.89 0.47 -4.25
CA ARG A 60 19.43 0.55 -2.87
C ARG A 60 18.73 -0.73 -2.45
N HIS A 61 18.76 -1.00 -1.15
CA HIS A 61 18.17 -2.19 -0.53
C HIS A 61 17.55 -1.84 0.82
N VAL A 62 16.39 -2.44 1.10
CA VAL A 62 15.76 -2.47 2.43
C VAL A 62 15.51 -3.94 2.81
N ALA A 63 15.82 -4.29 4.06
CA ALA A 63 15.48 -5.57 4.66
C ALA A 63 14.32 -5.40 5.66
N VAL A 64 13.19 -6.03 5.38
CA VAL A 64 12.05 -6.11 6.31
C VAL A 64 12.14 -7.42 7.08
N ASN A 65 12.44 -7.34 8.37
CA ASN A 65 12.73 -8.53 9.19
C ASN A 65 11.45 -9.29 9.55
N ALA A 66 11.46 -10.60 9.34
CA ALA A 66 10.43 -11.51 9.78
C ALA A 66 10.77 -12.13 11.15
N PRO A 67 9.78 -12.65 11.90
CA PRO A 67 9.99 -13.22 13.23
C PRO A 67 10.95 -14.42 13.30
N ASN A 68 11.17 -15.14 12.19
CA ASN A 68 12.16 -16.22 12.09
C ASN A 68 13.62 -15.71 11.96
N GLY A 69 13.85 -14.40 11.97
CA GLY A 69 15.17 -13.78 11.87
C GLY A 69 15.72 -13.64 10.45
N LYS A 70 14.94 -14.01 9.42
CA LYS A 70 15.24 -13.74 8.01
C LYS A 70 14.57 -12.44 7.57
N SER A 71 14.81 -12.01 6.33
CA SER A 71 14.26 -10.76 5.80
C SER A 71 13.52 -10.97 4.48
N ILE A 72 12.45 -10.22 4.30
CA ILE A 72 11.85 -9.93 3.00
C ILE A 72 12.70 -8.81 2.39
N HIS A 73 13.12 -8.98 1.14
CA HIS A 73 14.06 -8.05 0.50
C HIS A 73 13.31 -7.08 -0.42
N ILE A 74 13.61 -5.79 -0.31
CA ILE A 74 13.17 -4.78 -1.27
C ILE A 74 14.41 -4.24 -1.97
N LEU A 75 14.52 -4.47 -3.28
CA LEU A 75 15.62 -4.04 -4.13
C LEU A 75 15.15 -2.87 -5.00
N ILE A 76 15.92 -1.79 -5.01
CA ILE A 76 15.41 -0.47 -5.41
C ILE A 76 16.34 0.16 -6.45
N MET A 77 15.78 0.58 -7.59
CA MET A 77 16.46 1.37 -8.61
C MET A 77 16.60 2.84 -8.19
N ASP A 78 17.40 3.62 -8.92
CA ASP A 78 17.93 4.90 -8.47
C ASP A 78 16.95 6.09 -8.52
N ARG A 79 15.82 6.00 -9.25
CA ARG A 79 14.88 7.13 -9.40
C ARG A 79 13.85 7.23 -8.27
N LEU A 80 13.59 6.14 -7.56
CA LEU A 80 12.60 6.10 -6.48
C LEU A 80 12.95 7.09 -5.37
N SER A 81 12.01 7.90 -4.94
CA SER A 81 12.18 8.77 -3.78
C SER A 81 12.20 7.95 -2.48
N ASP A 82 12.81 8.50 -1.43
CA ASP A 82 12.79 7.85 -0.11
C ASP A 82 11.36 7.69 0.42
N TYR A 83 10.44 8.62 0.10
CA TYR A 83 9.03 8.50 0.48
C TYR A 83 8.31 7.34 -0.24
N GLN A 84 8.63 7.05 -1.51
CA GLN A 84 8.08 5.88 -2.21
C GLN A 84 8.59 4.57 -1.59
N ILE A 85 9.87 4.52 -1.21
CA ILE A 85 10.45 3.37 -0.51
C ILE A 85 9.75 3.16 0.84
N VAL A 86 9.56 4.24 1.60
CA VAL A 86 8.87 4.22 2.89
C VAL A 86 7.41 3.76 2.72
N LYS A 87 6.70 4.26 1.70
CA LYS A 87 5.34 3.83 1.38
C LYS A 87 5.27 2.33 1.09
N ALA A 88 6.16 1.80 0.25
CA ALA A 88 6.19 0.37 -0.06
C ALA A 88 6.39 -0.49 1.21
N VAL A 89 7.32 -0.10 2.09
CA VAL A 89 7.54 -0.79 3.38
C VAL A 89 6.30 -0.70 4.28
N ASN A 90 5.64 0.47 4.31
CA ASN A 90 4.44 0.70 5.12
C ASN A 90 3.25 -0.16 4.65
N VAL A 91 3.03 -0.27 3.34
CA VAL A 91 1.98 -1.13 2.77
C VAL A 91 2.26 -2.61 3.04
N LEU A 92 3.52 -3.05 2.91
CA LEU A 92 3.91 -4.41 3.29
C LEU A 92 3.64 -4.67 4.78
N ASN A 93 4.06 -3.75 5.64
CA ASN A 93 3.82 -3.86 7.08
C ASN A 93 2.32 -3.83 7.42
N HIS A 94 1.50 -3.10 6.68
CA HIS A 94 0.05 -3.12 6.84
C HIS A 94 -0.53 -4.52 6.64
N TYR A 95 -0.16 -5.20 5.55
CA TYR A 95 -0.60 -6.58 5.32
C TYR A 95 -0.06 -7.58 6.34
N LEU A 96 1.09 -7.30 6.95
CA LEU A 96 1.71 -8.14 7.98
C LEU A 96 1.34 -7.75 9.42
N THR A 97 0.56 -6.69 9.62
CA THR A 97 0.15 -6.25 10.95
C THR A 97 -0.99 -7.12 11.47
N PRO A 98 -0.92 -7.64 12.70
CA PRO A 98 -2.00 -8.41 13.30
C PRO A 98 -3.31 -7.62 13.44
N VAL A 99 -4.43 -8.33 13.29
CA VAL A 99 -5.78 -7.80 13.42
C VAL A 99 -6.53 -8.66 14.43
N ASP A 100 -6.75 -8.11 15.62
CA ASP A 100 -7.36 -8.82 16.74
C ASP A 100 -8.78 -9.30 16.41
N GLY A 101 -9.12 -10.50 16.87
CA GLY A 101 -10.46 -11.09 16.70
C GLY A 101 -10.77 -11.63 15.30
N THR A 102 -9.85 -11.53 14.34
CA THR A 102 -10.04 -12.03 12.98
C THR A 102 -9.61 -13.49 12.83
N LYS A 103 -10.26 -14.22 11.90
CA LYS A 103 -9.99 -15.65 11.66
C LYS A 103 -8.60 -15.94 11.08
N TYR A 104 -8.08 -15.05 10.23
CA TYR A 104 -6.83 -15.24 9.47
C TYR A 104 -5.81 -14.11 9.68
N GLY A 105 -6.16 -13.05 10.41
CA GLY A 105 -5.29 -11.92 10.70
C GLY A 105 -4.65 -11.94 12.09
N SER A 106 -4.76 -13.04 12.84
CA SER A 106 -4.16 -13.15 14.19
C SER A 106 -2.63 -12.92 14.19
N ALA A 107 -2.07 -12.62 15.36
CA ALA A 107 -0.62 -12.46 15.51
C ALA A 107 0.18 -13.69 15.07
N ASP A 108 -0.34 -14.89 15.33
CA ASP A 108 0.26 -16.14 14.87
C ASP A 108 0.18 -16.26 13.35
N SER A 109 -0.98 -15.98 12.76
CA SER A 109 -1.17 -16.03 11.30
C SER A 109 -0.25 -15.07 10.57
N LYS A 110 -0.12 -13.82 11.04
CA LYS A 110 0.77 -12.82 10.42
C LYS A 110 2.25 -13.17 10.58
N ARG A 111 2.64 -13.72 11.73
CA ARG A 111 3.98 -14.29 11.92
C ARG A 111 4.25 -15.37 10.89
N ASP A 112 3.31 -16.29 10.71
CA ASP A 112 3.48 -17.45 9.82
C ASP A 112 3.53 -17.00 8.35
N ILE A 113 2.70 -16.02 7.95
CA ILE A 113 2.79 -15.37 6.62
C ILE A 113 4.18 -14.75 6.41
N ALA A 114 4.65 -13.90 7.33
CA ALA A 114 5.95 -13.24 7.17
C ALA A 114 7.11 -14.25 7.11
N ASN A 115 7.04 -15.31 7.92
CA ASN A 115 8.03 -16.38 7.89
C ASN A 115 8.02 -17.13 6.56
N ALA A 116 6.83 -17.50 6.05
CA ALA A 116 6.68 -18.13 4.75
C ALA A 116 7.26 -17.24 3.64
N MET A 117 6.99 -15.94 3.65
CA MET A 117 7.57 -14.99 2.67
C MET A 117 9.10 -15.08 2.63
N THR A 118 9.75 -15.06 3.78
CA THR A 118 11.22 -15.17 3.83
C THR A 118 11.76 -16.57 3.50
N ASN A 119 11.00 -17.63 3.78
CA ASN A 119 11.38 -19.00 3.44
C ASN A 119 11.26 -19.25 1.93
N ASN A 120 10.28 -18.61 1.30
CA ASN A 120 10.04 -18.67 -0.14
C ASN A 120 10.87 -17.64 -0.93
N GLY A 121 11.69 -16.82 -0.26
CA GLY A 121 12.62 -15.91 -0.92
C GLY A 121 11.98 -14.63 -1.49
N ALA A 122 10.94 -14.10 -0.82
CA ALA A 122 10.23 -12.89 -1.27
C ALA A 122 11.17 -11.70 -1.55
N ILE A 123 11.10 -11.20 -2.79
CA ILE A 123 11.78 -9.99 -3.27
C ILE A 123 10.74 -9.06 -3.90
N LEU A 124 10.66 -7.82 -3.41
CA LEU A 124 9.99 -6.70 -4.08
C LEU A 124 11.04 -5.92 -4.88
N LYS A 125 10.78 -5.68 -6.16
CA LYS A 125 11.61 -4.88 -7.06
C LYS A 125 10.96 -3.52 -7.26
N LEU A 126 11.50 -2.47 -6.64
CA LEU A 126 11.07 -1.10 -6.95
C LEU A 126 11.82 -0.61 -8.18
N MET A 127 11.11 -0.55 -9.30
CA MET A 127 11.65 -0.32 -10.64
C MET A 127 11.41 1.12 -11.09
N ASN A 128 12.31 1.64 -11.93
CA ASN A 128 12.18 2.98 -12.48
C ASN A 128 11.06 3.05 -13.54
N TYR A 129 10.47 4.23 -13.74
CA TYR A 129 9.43 4.51 -14.77
C TYR A 129 8.08 3.85 -14.46
N HIS A 130 7.36 3.36 -15.48
CA HIS A 130 6.06 2.69 -15.43
C HIS A 130 6.16 1.28 -16.06
N ASP A 131 5.16 0.42 -15.86
CA ASP A 131 5.17 -0.91 -16.48
C ASP A 131 5.10 -0.82 -18.01
N GLU A 132 6.24 -1.08 -18.65
CA GLU A 132 6.35 -1.31 -20.07
C GLU A 132 7.46 -2.32 -20.34
N PRO A 133 7.32 -3.20 -21.35
CA PRO A 133 8.31 -4.25 -21.64
C PRO A 133 9.77 -3.79 -21.77
N GLN A 134 10.01 -2.52 -22.13
CA GLN A 134 11.35 -1.95 -22.28
C GLN A 134 12.05 -1.59 -20.95
N TYR A 135 11.31 -1.50 -19.85
CA TYR A 135 11.82 -1.20 -18.52
C TYR A 135 11.93 -2.46 -17.65
N ASN A 136 11.33 -3.57 -18.09
CA ASN A 136 11.29 -4.83 -17.37
C ASN A 136 12.66 -5.53 -17.40
N ASP A 137 12.93 -6.31 -16.36
CA ASP A 137 14.07 -7.22 -16.29
C ASP A 137 13.59 -8.65 -16.02
N ASP A 138 14.44 -9.62 -16.36
CA ASP A 138 14.14 -11.05 -16.20
C ASP A 138 14.56 -11.58 -14.81
N LEU A 139 14.74 -10.70 -13.82
CA LEU A 139 15.16 -11.11 -12.47
C LEU A 139 13.94 -11.48 -11.62
N ASP A 140 14.08 -12.51 -10.79
CA ASP A 140 13.01 -12.96 -9.90
C ASP A 140 12.56 -11.85 -8.93
N GLY A 141 11.27 -11.81 -8.64
CA GLY A 141 10.66 -10.89 -7.66
C GLY A 141 9.48 -10.11 -8.24
N GLN A 142 8.65 -9.58 -7.34
CA GLN A 142 7.47 -8.80 -7.70
C GLN A 142 7.88 -7.39 -8.13
N PRO A 143 7.60 -6.95 -9.36
CA PRO A 143 7.82 -5.56 -9.77
C PRO A 143 6.81 -4.60 -9.12
N LEU A 144 7.26 -3.37 -8.88
CA LEU A 144 6.39 -2.22 -8.59
C LEU A 144 7.10 -0.98 -9.12
N PHE A 145 6.48 -0.25 -10.05
CA PHE A 145 7.15 0.83 -10.75
C PHE A 145 7.03 2.18 -10.05
N GLU A 146 8.03 3.03 -10.23
CA GLU A 146 8.12 4.39 -9.68
C GLU A 146 6.85 5.20 -9.93
N GLU A 147 6.38 5.21 -11.17
CA GLU A 147 5.24 6.02 -11.60
C GLU A 147 3.90 5.45 -11.13
N GLU A 148 3.91 4.29 -10.46
CA GLU A 148 2.74 3.61 -9.89
C GLU A 148 2.68 3.72 -8.35
N ILE A 149 3.57 4.49 -7.73
CA ILE A 149 3.60 4.69 -6.28
C ILE A 149 3.17 6.11 -5.94
N GLN A 150 1.92 6.28 -5.51
CA GLN A 150 1.39 7.59 -5.11
C GLN A 150 1.69 7.92 -3.64
N VAL A 151 2.77 8.64 -3.32
CA VAL A 151 3.05 9.08 -1.93
C VAL A 151 1.93 9.96 -1.40
N GLU A 152 1.45 9.72 -0.18
CA GLU A 152 0.38 10.49 0.46
C GLU A 152 0.72 11.99 0.49
N GLY A 153 -0.21 12.83 0.00
CA GLY A 153 0.00 14.28 -0.14
C GLY A 153 0.89 14.70 -1.31
N GLY A 154 1.47 13.75 -2.05
CA GLY A 154 2.11 14.02 -3.33
C GLY A 154 1.11 14.43 -4.41
N GLU A 155 1.62 14.95 -5.53
CA GLU A 155 0.78 15.48 -6.61
C GLU A 155 -0.11 14.40 -7.24
N TRP A 156 0.43 13.21 -7.50
CA TRP A 156 -0.31 12.06 -8.03
C TRP A 156 -1.40 11.59 -7.08
N TYR A 157 -1.06 11.49 -5.79
CA TYR A 157 -2.01 11.13 -4.74
C TYR A 157 -3.15 12.13 -4.65
N VAL A 158 -2.87 13.42 -4.58
CA VAL A 158 -3.91 14.45 -4.43
C VAL A 158 -4.82 14.50 -5.66
N ARG A 159 -4.27 14.32 -6.86
CA ARG A 159 -5.05 14.34 -8.12
C ARG A 159 -5.82 13.06 -8.38
N GLN A 160 -5.40 11.93 -7.81
CA GLN A 160 -5.91 10.59 -8.15
C GLN A 160 -5.82 10.36 -9.67
N ASP A 161 -4.60 10.43 -10.20
CA ASP A 161 -4.32 10.26 -11.63
C ASP A 161 -4.33 8.78 -12.00
N TYR A 162 -5.41 8.32 -12.62
CA TYR A 162 -5.57 6.91 -13.03
C TYR A 162 -4.99 6.59 -14.41
N GLU A 163 -4.64 7.60 -15.22
CA GLU A 163 -4.19 7.39 -16.60
C GLU A 163 -2.68 7.21 -16.68
N GLU A 164 -1.92 8.00 -15.93
CA GLU A 164 -0.46 7.99 -15.97
C GLU A 164 0.16 7.48 -14.67
N HIS A 165 -0.54 7.61 -13.53
CA HIS A 165 0.06 7.39 -12.21
C HIS A 165 -0.85 6.66 -11.21
N ARG A 166 -1.61 5.65 -11.64
CA ARG A 166 -2.44 4.83 -10.73
C ARG A 166 -1.57 4.32 -9.57
N ASP A 167 -2.08 4.35 -8.34
CA ASP A 167 -1.39 3.70 -7.22
C ASP A 167 -1.53 2.17 -7.31
N ALA A 168 -0.49 1.47 -7.76
CA ALA A 168 -0.43 0.01 -7.77
C ALA A 168 0.26 -0.56 -6.50
N SER A 169 0.69 0.30 -5.57
CA SER A 169 1.44 -0.14 -4.37
C SER A 169 0.69 -1.22 -3.57
N TYR A 170 -0.63 -1.10 -3.46
CA TYR A 170 -1.43 -2.07 -2.70
C TYR A 170 -1.59 -3.40 -3.43
N GLU A 171 -1.83 -3.36 -4.75
CA GLU A 171 -1.95 -4.52 -5.62
C GLU A 171 -0.64 -5.32 -5.66
N GLU A 172 0.45 -4.70 -6.07
CA GLU A 172 1.73 -5.40 -6.29
C GLU A 172 2.28 -5.96 -4.99
N ILE A 173 2.19 -5.20 -3.90
CA ILE A 173 2.66 -5.70 -2.59
C ILE A 173 1.72 -6.80 -2.06
N LEU A 174 0.43 -6.78 -2.42
CA LEU A 174 -0.45 -7.88 -2.09
C LEU A 174 -0.09 -9.13 -2.89
N HIS A 175 0.20 -9.05 -4.19
CA HIS A 175 0.72 -10.17 -4.98
C HIS A 175 1.94 -10.80 -4.31
N LEU A 176 2.92 -9.99 -3.88
CA LEU A 176 4.08 -10.46 -3.13
C LEU A 176 3.70 -11.21 -1.84
N VAL A 177 2.82 -10.63 -1.02
CA VAL A 177 2.36 -11.24 0.24
C VAL A 177 1.57 -12.52 -0.02
N HIS A 178 0.81 -12.56 -1.10
CA HIS A 178 -0.03 -13.68 -1.48
C HIS A 178 0.83 -14.85 -1.97
N ASP A 179 1.68 -14.62 -2.95
CA ASP A 179 2.50 -15.65 -3.62
C ASP A 179 3.51 -16.28 -2.67
N TYR A 180 4.21 -15.45 -1.90
CA TYR A 180 5.31 -15.90 -1.07
C TYR A 180 4.88 -16.19 0.38
N GLY A 181 3.72 -15.71 0.83
CA GLY A 181 3.30 -15.79 2.23
C GLY A 181 2.03 -16.59 2.46
N ILE A 182 0.88 -15.99 2.12
CA ILE A 182 -0.45 -16.59 2.31
C ILE A 182 -0.51 -17.95 1.59
N GLY A 183 -0.02 -17.98 0.36
CA GLY A 183 0.04 -19.12 -0.53
C GLY A 183 -1.07 -19.08 -1.58
N VAL A 184 -0.71 -19.50 -2.79
CA VAL A 184 -1.56 -19.55 -3.99
C VAL A 184 -1.77 -20.99 -4.43
N LEU A 185 -2.81 -21.25 -5.22
CA LEU A 185 -3.14 -22.61 -5.66
C LEU A 185 -2.11 -23.22 -6.60
N ASN A 186 -1.40 -22.39 -7.37
CA ASN A 186 -0.30 -22.76 -8.26
C ASN A 186 1.07 -22.71 -7.60
N SER A 187 1.13 -22.45 -6.28
CA SER A 187 2.40 -22.39 -5.57
C SER A 187 3.16 -23.70 -5.82
N PRO A 188 4.44 -23.64 -6.25
CA PRO A 188 5.19 -24.85 -6.53
C PRO A 188 5.15 -25.74 -5.29
N GLN A 189 5.03 -27.06 -5.47
CA GLN A 189 4.91 -28.07 -4.40
C GLN A 189 6.05 -28.05 -3.34
N SER A 190 6.99 -27.12 -3.46
CA SER A 190 8.14 -26.86 -2.60
C SER A 190 8.04 -25.57 -1.76
N GLY A 191 7.03 -24.70 -1.96
CA GLY A 191 6.84 -23.46 -1.18
C GLY A 191 5.98 -23.68 0.07
N GLU A 192 6.31 -23.02 1.18
CA GLU A 192 5.49 -23.04 2.39
C GLU A 192 4.30 -22.08 2.22
N SER A 193 3.06 -22.59 2.21
CA SER A 193 1.84 -21.75 2.32
C SER A 193 1.48 -21.58 3.79
N ALA A 194 1.36 -20.33 4.26
CA ALA A 194 0.99 -20.05 5.64
C ALA A 194 -0.51 -20.26 5.92
N LEU A 195 -1.39 -20.00 4.95
CA LEU A 195 -2.85 -19.98 5.15
C LEU A 195 -3.64 -20.77 4.08
N PRO A 196 -3.45 -22.09 3.94
CA PRO A 196 -4.13 -22.89 2.92
C PRO A 196 -5.67 -22.89 3.07
N LEU A 197 -6.19 -22.70 4.29
CA LEU A 197 -7.65 -22.59 4.52
C LEU A 197 -8.21 -21.25 4.06
N PHE A 198 -7.47 -20.15 4.25
CA PHE A 198 -7.82 -18.85 3.68
C PHE A 198 -7.87 -18.95 2.16
N GLN A 199 -6.84 -19.55 1.54
CA GLN A 199 -6.78 -19.66 0.08
C GLN A 199 -7.96 -20.43 -0.50
N LYS A 200 -8.35 -21.53 0.15
CA LYS A 200 -9.52 -22.31 -0.26
C LYS A 200 -10.84 -21.51 -0.16
N GLU A 201 -10.98 -20.72 0.90
CA GLU A 201 -12.16 -19.87 1.11
C GLU A 201 -12.20 -18.72 0.10
N LEU A 202 -11.08 -18.03 -0.11
CA LEU A 202 -10.92 -16.98 -1.13
C LEU A 202 -11.26 -17.50 -2.52
N ASN A 203 -10.73 -18.66 -2.92
CA ASN A 203 -11.02 -19.25 -4.22
C ASN A 203 -12.52 -19.58 -4.40
N THR A 204 -13.17 -20.07 -3.34
CA THR A 204 -14.63 -20.32 -3.36
C THR A 204 -15.40 -19.01 -3.59
N ILE A 205 -14.99 -17.94 -2.91
CA ILE A 205 -15.60 -16.60 -3.03
C ILE A 205 -15.38 -16.03 -4.44
N GLN A 206 -14.14 -16.08 -4.94
CA GLN A 206 -13.79 -15.62 -6.28
C GLN A 206 -14.63 -16.33 -7.35
N THR A 207 -14.77 -17.66 -7.27
CA THR A 207 -15.55 -18.44 -8.23
C THR A 207 -17.02 -18.01 -8.26
N GLN A 208 -17.58 -17.60 -7.11
CA GLN A 208 -18.95 -17.06 -7.02
C GLN A 208 -19.07 -15.63 -7.55
N ALA A 209 -18.01 -14.83 -7.40
CA ALA A 209 -17.95 -13.46 -7.88
C ALA A 209 -17.74 -13.37 -9.39
N LEU A 210 -17.09 -14.36 -10.01
CA LEU A 210 -16.80 -14.40 -11.44
C LEU A 210 -18.09 -14.34 -12.29
N HIS A 211 -18.09 -13.46 -13.30
CA HIS A 211 -19.23 -13.09 -14.13
C HIS A 211 -20.41 -12.45 -13.38
N ASN A 212 -20.25 -12.18 -12.09
CA ASN A 212 -21.18 -11.40 -11.28
C ASN A 212 -20.53 -10.09 -10.83
N ALA A 213 -19.88 -10.06 -9.67
CA ALA A 213 -19.18 -8.88 -9.17
C ALA A 213 -17.87 -8.61 -9.93
N TYR A 214 -17.24 -9.66 -10.45
CA TYR A 214 -15.94 -9.63 -11.10
C TYR A 214 -16.05 -10.20 -12.52
N THR A 215 -15.83 -9.38 -13.54
CA THR A 215 -15.97 -9.72 -14.96
C THR A 215 -14.77 -9.24 -15.77
N PRO A 216 -13.62 -9.94 -15.68
CA PRO A 216 -12.46 -9.65 -16.54
C PRO A 216 -12.79 -9.80 -18.03
N PRO A 217 -12.09 -9.08 -18.91
CA PRO A 217 -12.15 -9.33 -20.35
C PRO A 217 -11.86 -10.81 -20.68
N VAL A 218 -12.48 -11.34 -21.72
CA VAL A 218 -12.39 -12.77 -22.06
C VAL A 218 -10.95 -13.22 -22.28
N ASP A 219 -10.17 -12.47 -23.04
CA ASP A 219 -8.78 -12.83 -23.37
C ASP A 219 -7.90 -12.81 -22.10
N THR A 220 -8.06 -11.80 -21.25
CA THR A 220 -7.40 -11.69 -19.94
C THR A 220 -7.79 -12.85 -19.01
N LEU A 221 -9.06 -13.24 -18.98
CA LEU A 221 -9.52 -14.35 -18.16
C LEU A 221 -8.90 -15.69 -18.61
N VAL A 222 -8.72 -15.90 -19.92
CA VAL A 222 -8.08 -17.12 -20.44
C VAL A 222 -6.63 -17.19 -19.97
N GLU A 223 -5.88 -16.10 -20.11
CA GLU A 223 -4.50 -15.99 -19.65
C GLU A 223 -4.38 -16.31 -18.14
N TRP A 224 -5.17 -15.65 -17.31
CA TRP A 224 -5.16 -15.89 -15.85
C TRP A 224 -5.62 -17.29 -15.45
N GLN A 225 -6.43 -17.95 -16.27
CA GLN A 225 -6.80 -19.36 -16.04
C GLN A 225 -5.65 -20.31 -16.38
N GLU A 226 -4.87 -20.03 -17.42
CA GLU A 226 -3.67 -20.78 -17.78
C GLU A 226 -2.57 -20.61 -16.73
N GLU A 227 -2.45 -19.41 -16.16
CA GLU A 227 -1.52 -19.09 -15.08
C GLU A 227 -2.00 -19.52 -13.70
N ILE A 228 -3.30 -19.81 -13.56
CA ILE A 228 -3.97 -20.12 -12.28
C ILE A 228 -3.82 -18.94 -11.29
N SER A 229 -4.08 -17.72 -11.78
CA SER A 229 -3.94 -16.45 -11.06
C SER A 229 -5.26 -15.70 -10.86
N VAL A 230 -6.39 -16.20 -11.39
CA VAL A 230 -7.70 -15.50 -11.32
C VAL A 230 -8.11 -15.11 -9.88
N ASP A 231 -7.76 -15.91 -8.88
CA ASP A 231 -8.03 -15.60 -7.47
C ASP A 231 -7.12 -14.53 -6.87
N GLN A 232 -5.89 -14.41 -7.36
CA GLN A 232 -4.97 -13.34 -7.00
C GLN A 232 -5.46 -12.00 -7.57
N GLU A 233 -5.78 -12.00 -8.87
CA GLU A 233 -6.27 -10.83 -9.62
C GLU A 233 -7.63 -10.32 -9.10
N TYR A 234 -8.48 -11.25 -8.66
CA TYR A 234 -9.70 -10.89 -7.96
C TYR A 234 -9.40 -10.26 -6.60
N PHE A 235 -8.44 -10.80 -5.84
CA PHE A 235 -8.17 -10.31 -4.49
C PHE A 235 -7.55 -8.90 -4.52
N VAL A 236 -6.69 -8.59 -5.48
CA VAL A 236 -6.19 -7.21 -5.67
C VAL A 236 -7.30 -6.25 -6.07
N ALA A 237 -8.22 -6.66 -6.95
CA ALA A 237 -9.43 -5.89 -7.28
C ALA A 237 -10.29 -5.58 -6.04
N VAL A 238 -10.44 -6.57 -5.16
CA VAL A 238 -11.11 -6.40 -3.87
C VAL A 238 -10.38 -5.38 -3.00
N ILE A 239 -9.07 -5.52 -2.83
CA ILE A 239 -8.30 -4.70 -1.89
C ILE A 239 -8.19 -3.24 -2.33
N ASP A 240 -7.96 -2.97 -3.61
CA ASP A 240 -7.92 -1.59 -4.09
C ASP A 240 -9.26 -0.86 -3.85
N SER A 241 -10.38 -1.52 -4.16
CA SER A 241 -11.71 -0.95 -3.90
C SER A 241 -12.01 -0.87 -2.41
N TYR A 242 -11.58 -1.86 -1.62
CA TYR A 242 -11.78 -1.86 -0.17
C TYR A 242 -11.09 -0.68 0.48
N TYR A 243 -9.83 -0.39 0.15
CA TYR A 243 -9.13 0.80 0.67
C TYR A 243 -9.41 2.08 -0.13
N GLY A 244 -10.38 2.07 -1.04
CA GLY A 244 -10.89 3.28 -1.70
C GLY A 244 -9.99 3.85 -2.80
N LEU A 245 -9.01 3.11 -3.31
CA LEU A 245 -8.12 3.54 -4.38
C LEU A 245 -8.90 3.80 -5.68
N TRP A 246 -10.01 3.09 -5.91
CA TRP A 246 -10.89 3.30 -7.07
C TRP A 246 -12.05 4.28 -6.81
N GLY A 247 -12.18 4.81 -5.59
CA GLY A 247 -13.36 5.58 -5.21
C GLY A 247 -13.58 6.84 -6.06
N ALA A 248 -12.50 7.51 -6.45
CA ALA A 248 -12.52 8.70 -7.29
C ALA A 248 -12.63 8.40 -8.79
N TYR A 249 -12.48 7.15 -9.22
CA TYR A 249 -12.59 6.77 -10.62
C TYR A 249 -14.04 6.92 -11.12
N SER A 250 -14.19 7.31 -12.38
CA SER A 250 -15.50 7.61 -12.98
C SER A 250 -16.29 6.35 -13.37
N GLY A 251 -15.62 5.23 -13.65
CA GLY A 251 -16.22 3.92 -13.94
C GLY A 251 -16.45 3.08 -12.69
N GLU A 252 -16.64 1.77 -12.84
CA GLU A 252 -16.57 0.80 -11.73
C GLU A 252 -15.09 0.51 -11.38
N GLY A 253 -14.85 -0.24 -10.29
CA GLY A 253 -13.49 -0.57 -9.86
C GLY A 253 -12.68 -1.33 -10.92
N MET A 254 -11.36 -1.18 -10.87
CA MET A 254 -10.42 -1.84 -11.78
C MET A 254 -10.79 -1.66 -13.27
N TRP A 255 -10.95 -0.41 -13.72
CA TRP A 255 -11.36 -0.09 -15.09
C TRP A 255 -12.67 -0.76 -15.56
N GLY A 256 -13.55 -1.12 -14.62
CA GLY A 256 -14.84 -1.72 -14.92
C GLY A 256 -14.87 -3.25 -14.86
N LEU A 257 -13.75 -3.94 -14.63
CA LEU A 257 -13.78 -5.39 -14.45
C LEU A 257 -14.31 -5.79 -13.07
N TYR A 258 -14.30 -4.90 -12.08
CA TYR A 258 -14.87 -5.16 -10.77
C TYR A 258 -15.98 -4.17 -10.43
N LYS A 259 -17.20 -4.68 -10.22
CA LYS A 259 -18.39 -3.85 -9.97
C LYS A 259 -18.30 -3.03 -8.69
N VAL A 260 -17.47 -3.42 -7.73
CA VAL A 260 -17.33 -2.71 -6.46
C VAL A 260 -16.30 -1.60 -6.63
N LYS A 261 -16.69 -0.35 -6.34
CA LYS A 261 -15.82 0.82 -6.48
C LYS A 261 -15.46 1.45 -5.15
N THR A 262 -16.43 1.55 -4.26
CA THR A 262 -16.28 2.14 -2.93
C THR A 262 -16.51 1.07 -1.86
N ARG A 263 -16.01 1.31 -0.65
CA ARG A 263 -16.20 0.36 0.46
C ARG A 263 -17.68 0.11 0.77
N ASP A 264 -18.55 1.10 0.59
CA ASP A 264 -20.00 0.96 0.84
C ASP A 264 -20.69 0.00 -0.14
N ASP A 265 -20.16 -0.12 -1.37
CA ASP A 265 -20.74 -0.98 -2.42
C ASP A 265 -20.67 -2.48 -2.04
N PHE A 266 -19.67 -2.88 -1.25
CA PHE A 266 -19.40 -4.28 -0.92
C PHE A 266 -20.62 -5.00 -0.34
N SER A 267 -21.30 -4.39 0.62
CA SER A 267 -22.45 -4.99 1.31
C SER A 267 -23.57 -5.45 0.38
N THR A 268 -23.64 -4.87 -0.83
CA THR A 268 -24.68 -5.17 -1.83
C THR A 268 -24.13 -5.89 -3.06
N ARG A 269 -22.89 -5.58 -3.48
CA ARG A 269 -22.32 -6.07 -4.74
C ARG A 269 -21.41 -7.29 -4.55
N ASP A 270 -20.67 -7.35 -3.44
CA ASP A 270 -19.80 -8.49 -3.11
C ASP A 270 -19.58 -8.64 -1.59
N PRO A 271 -20.62 -9.04 -0.83
CA PRO A 271 -20.52 -9.13 0.64
C PRO A 271 -19.56 -10.23 1.11
N ASN A 272 -19.31 -11.25 0.28
CA ASN A 272 -18.38 -12.32 0.60
C ASN A 272 -16.93 -11.81 0.52
N ALA A 273 -16.59 -10.99 -0.49
CA ALA A 273 -15.29 -10.31 -0.57
C ALA A 273 -15.02 -9.43 0.66
N GLN A 274 -16.03 -8.69 1.13
CA GLN A 274 -15.90 -7.88 2.34
C GLN A 274 -15.58 -8.76 3.54
N TYR A 275 -16.38 -9.80 3.75
CA TYR A 275 -16.20 -10.71 4.87
C TYR A 275 -14.77 -11.30 4.89
N ILE A 276 -14.28 -11.86 3.77
CA ILE A 276 -12.96 -12.50 3.76
C ILE A 276 -11.82 -11.51 3.95
N THR A 277 -11.95 -10.29 3.41
CA THR A 277 -11.00 -9.19 3.61
C THR A 277 -10.92 -8.81 5.09
N GLU A 278 -12.05 -8.63 5.74
CA GLU A 278 -12.15 -8.30 7.17
C GLU A 278 -11.73 -9.46 8.08
N GLN A 279 -11.61 -10.68 7.57
CA GLN A 279 -11.04 -11.81 8.29
C GLN A 279 -9.50 -11.85 8.28
N ILE A 280 -8.82 -11.02 7.48
CA ILE A 280 -7.36 -11.06 7.37
C ILE A 280 -6.67 -9.69 7.50
N PHE A 281 -7.31 -8.61 7.05
CA PHE A 281 -6.71 -7.28 7.03
C PHE A 281 -7.52 -6.28 7.83
N SER A 282 -6.84 -5.24 8.31
CA SER A 282 -7.45 -4.18 9.10
C SER A 282 -8.41 -3.35 8.25
N PRO A 283 -9.59 -2.95 8.75
CA PRO A 283 -10.45 -2.02 8.05
C PRO A 283 -9.77 -0.64 7.89
N THR A 284 -8.85 -0.28 8.77
CA THR A 284 -8.10 0.98 8.69
C THR A 284 -6.64 0.74 8.28
N LEU A 285 -6.07 1.74 7.62
CA LEU A 285 -4.65 1.81 7.28
C LEU A 285 -3.89 2.27 8.54
N ALA A 286 -3.26 1.30 9.20
CA ALA A 286 -2.68 1.48 10.54
C ALA A 286 -1.17 1.78 10.52
N TYR A 287 -0.55 1.88 9.34
CA TYR A 287 0.81 2.38 9.20
C TYR A 287 0.85 3.91 9.37
N ASP A 288 2.03 4.46 9.65
CA ASP A 288 2.24 5.92 9.74
C ASP A 288 2.40 6.51 8.32
N ALA A 289 1.37 7.21 7.83
CA ALA A 289 1.43 7.84 6.51
C ALA A 289 2.28 9.12 6.58
N TYR A 290 3.40 9.12 5.86
CA TYR A 290 4.30 10.28 5.78
C TYR A 290 3.86 11.18 4.65
N ILE A 291 3.21 12.28 4.99
CA ILE A 291 2.73 13.25 4.00
C ILE A 291 3.94 13.92 3.36
N ALA A 292 3.94 13.96 2.02
CA ALA A 292 5.02 14.54 1.24
C ALA A 292 5.40 15.94 1.74
N ASP A 293 6.70 16.22 1.82
CA ASP A 293 7.22 17.50 2.34
C ASP A 293 6.88 18.72 1.47
N THR A 294 6.46 18.49 0.23
CA THR A 294 5.94 19.49 -0.70
C THR A 294 4.48 19.87 -0.43
N PHE A 295 3.76 19.08 0.38
CA PHE A 295 2.34 19.34 0.65
C PHE A 295 2.14 20.68 1.39
N THR A 296 1.09 21.39 1.00
CA THR A 296 0.64 22.63 1.62
C THR A 296 -0.89 22.64 1.68
N GLY A 297 -1.46 23.46 2.56
CA GLY A 297 -2.92 23.50 2.76
C GLY A 297 -3.38 22.51 3.83
N THR A 298 -4.56 21.92 3.65
CA THR A 298 -5.16 20.98 4.61
C THR A 298 -5.24 19.60 4.00
N PHE A 299 -4.50 18.64 4.58
CA PHE A 299 -4.62 17.23 4.23
C PHE A 299 -5.87 16.67 4.90
N LYS A 300 -6.79 16.15 4.11
CA LYS A 300 -8.09 15.68 4.59
C LYS A 300 -8.08 14.18 4.81
N MET A 301 -8.34 13.75 6.03
CA MET A 301 -8.71 12.37 6.34
C MET A 301 -10.22 12.23 6.35
N GLN A 302 -11.01 13.26 6.67
CA GLN A 302 -12.45 13.17 6.52
C GLN A 302 -12.85 12.98 5.04
N TYR A 303 -13.76 12.04 4.77
CA TYR A 303 -14.30 11.84 3.43
C TYR A 303 -15.01 13.10 2.92
N ASP A 304 -14.62 13.54 1.73
CA ASP A 304 -15.18 14.66 1.01
C ASP A 304 -15.24 14.31 -0.49
N PRO A 305 -16.42 14.09 -1.08
CA PRO A 305 -16.55 13.68 -2.49
C PRO A 305 -16.00 14.73 -3.47
N ALA A 306 -15.80 15.99 -3.06
CA ALA A 306 -15.15 17.01 -3.87
C ALA A 306 -13.61 16.93 -3.84
N THR A 307 -13.04 16.13 -2.93
CA THR A 307 -11.61 15.94 -2.74
C THR A 307 -11.25 14.47 -3.03
N PRO A 308 -10.82 14.14 -4.27
CA PRO A 308 -10.68 12.76 -4.76
C PRO A 308 -9.92 11.81 -3.82
N TYR A 309 -8.78 12.22 -3.31
CA TYR A 309 -7.94 11.36 -2.47
C TYR A 309 -8.58 10.96 -1.13
N THR A 310 -9.65 11.63 -0.71
CA THR A 310 -10.37 11.30 0.53
C THR A 310 -11.14 10.00 0.47
N HIS A 311 -11.36 9.45 -0.72
CA HIS A 311 -11.81 8.07 -0.85
C HIS A 311 -10.84 7.08 -0.19
N HIS A 312 -9.53 7.39 -0.22
CA HIS A 312 -8.47 6.59 0.40
C HIS A 312 -8.07 7.08 1.79
N SER A 313 -7.75 8.37 1.95
CA SER A 313 -7.20 8.91 3.21
C SER A 313 -8.16 8.80 4.39
N GLN A 314 -9.46 8.59 4.14
CA GLN A 314 -10.44 8.32 5.20
C GLN A 314 -10.16 7.08 6.03
N TYR A 315 -9.35 6.15 5.54
CA TYR A 315 -8.98 4.96 6.28
C TYR A 315 -7.67 5.10 7.04
N LEU A 316 -6.92 6.21 6.88
CA LEU A 316 -5.70 6.47 7.65
C LEU A 316 -6.05 6.69 9.13
N THR A 317 -5.18 6.20 10.01
CA THR A 317 -5.30 6.44 11.48
C THR A 317 -4.02 6.99 12.09
N LYS A 318 -2.93 7.00 11.31
CA LYS A 318 -1.65 7.59 11.70
C LYS A 318 -1.09 8.39 10.56
N LEU A 319 -0.65 9.60 10.87
CA LEU A 319 -0.15 10.53 9.88
C LEU A 319 0.97 11.38 10.47
N THR A 320 2.04 11.54 9.72
CA THR A 320 3.13 12.44 10.05
C THR A 320 3.37 13.41 8.89
N LEU A 321 3.27 14.72 9.17
CA LEU A 321 3.65 15.74 8.20
C LEU A 321 5.18 15.76 8.07
N SER A 322 5.67 15.90 6.84
CA SER A 322 7.10 15.99 6.56
C SER A 322 7.52 17.40 6.16
N GLY A 323 8.83 17.67 6.20
CA GLY A 323 9.39 18.95 5.77
C GLY A 323 9.18 20.11 6.75
N LYS A 324 9.00 21.32 6.20
CA LYS A 324 8.96 22.59 6.95
C LYS A 324 7.84 23.53 6.54
N ASN A 325 6.97 23.08 5.64
CA ASN A 325 5.86 23.88 5.17
C ASN A 325 4.75 23.91 6.22
N ASN A 326 4.07 25.05 6.34
CA ASN A 326 2.83 25.10 7.11
C ASN A 326 1.78 24.23 6.40
N ALA A 327 1.33 23.20 7.09
CA ALA A 327 0.31 22.28 6.61
C ALA A 327 -0.62 21.91 7.76
N ASN A 328 -1.89 21.71 7.42
CA ASN A 328 -2.95 21.37 8.35
C ASN A 328 -3.41 19.93 8.09
N ILE A 329 -4.09 19.36 9.08
CA ILE A 329 -4.68 18.02 9.00
C ILE A 329 -6.14 18.15 9.42
N GLU A 330 -7.08 17.74 8.57
CA GLU A 330 -8.47 17.51 8.95
C GLU A 330 -8.62 16.03 9.28
N ILE A 331 -8.84 15.71 10.55
CA ILE A 331 -8.92 14.32 11.03
C ILE A 331 -10.22 13.65 10.57
N ASN A 332 -10.30 12.33 10.67
CA ASN A 332 -11.54 11.56 10.41
C ASN A 332 -12.17 11.12 11.74
N GLY A 333 -13.23 10.32 11.66
CA GLY A 333 -13.93 9.79 12.84
C GLY A 333 -13.33 8.55 13.50
N TYR A 334 -12.11 8.16 13.15
CA TYR A 334 -11.36 7.15 13.89
C TYR A 334 -10.52 7.77 15.00
N ASP A 335 -9.94 6.91 15.83
CA ASP A 335 -8.89 7.34 16.76
C ASP A 335 -7.59 7.57 15.97
N ASN A 336 -7.08 8.81 16.00
CA ASN A 336 -5.91 9.18 15.19
C ASN A 336 -4.66 9.44 16.03
N LYS A 337 -3.49 9.18 15.42
CA LYS A 337 -2.20 9.68 15.89
C LYS A 337 -1.62 10.58 14.81
N VAL A 338 -1.54 11.87 15.09
CA VAL A 338 -1.04 12.86 14.14
C VAL A 338 0.22 13.54 14.66
N THR A 339 1.21 13.67 13.79
CA THR A 339 2.48 14.32 14.08
C THR A 339 2.70 15.48 13.11
N GLY A 340 2.95 16.68 13.63
CA GLY A 340 3.32 17.84 12.82
C GLY A 340 4.77 17.82 12.34
N ASN A 341 5.11 18.77 11.49
CA ASN A 341 6.43 18.95 10.90
C ASN A 341 7.14 20.17 11.51
N LEU A 342 8.15 20.74 10.83
CA LEU A 342 8.87 21.93 11.32
C LEU A 342 8.12 23.26 11.05
N GLY A 343 6.97 23.21 10.38
CA GLY A 343 6.11 24.36 10.12
C GLY A 343 5.17 24.65 11.28
N VAL A 344 4.20 25.54 11.04
CA VAL A 344 3.04 25.71 11.92
C VAL A 344 1.93 24.80 11.44
N ASN A 345 1.52 23.87 12.29
CA ASN A 345 0.52 22.86 11.99
C ASN A 345 -0.78 23.11 12.75
N THR A 346 -1.89 23.02 12.02
CA THR A 346 -3.24 23.08 12.59
C THR A 346 -3.96 21.77 12.38
N VAL A 347 -4.51 21.20 13.45
CA VAL A 347 -5.47 20.10 13.36
C VAL A 347 -6.88 20.67 13.30
N VAL A 348 -7.64 20.33 12.28
CA VAL A 348 -9.04 20.74 12.07
C VAL A 348 -9.96 19.64 12.60
N VAL A 349 -10.89 20.02 13.46
CA VAL A 349 -11.90 19.13 14.06
C VAL A 349 -13.31 19.66 13.80
N HIS A 350 -14.32 18.81 13.93
CA HIS A 350 -15.67 19.05 13.42
C HIS A 350 -16.68 19.52 14.47
N GLY A 351 -16.20 19.97 15.63
CA GLY A 351 -17.05 20.44 16.72
C GLY A 351 -16.58 21.73 17.40
N PRO A 352 -17.43 22.35 18.22
CA PRO A 352 -17.04 23.47 19.06
C PRO A 352 -16.12 23.00 20.18
N LYS A 353 -15.20 23.86 20.65
CA LYS A 353 -14.21 23.52 21.69
C LYS A 353 -14.83 22.94 22.97
N SER A 354 -16.05 23.33 23.32
CA SER A 354 -16.76 22.84 24.52
C SER A 354 -17.06 21.34 24.51
N GLU A 355 -17.03 20.71 23.34
CA GLU A 355 -17.31 19.27 23.18
C GLU A 355 -16.05 18.41 23.18
N TYR A 356 -14.88 18.99 23.49
CA TYR A 356 -13.62 18.28 23.54
C TYR A 356 -12.99 18.34 24.92
N GLN A 357 -12.48 17.18 25.35
CA GLN A 357 -11.59 17.08 26.49
C GLN A 357 -10.14 17.11 25.98
N ILE A 358 -9.34 18.03 26.51
CA ILE A 358 -7.95 18.22 26.09
C ILE A 358 -7.04 17.93 27.27
N HIS A 359 -6.13 16.97 27.10
CA HIS A 359 -5.16 16.58 28.12
C HIS A 359 -3.74 16.76 27.59
N ASN A 360 -2.94 17.57 28.28
CA ASN A 360 -1.51 17.66 28.01
C ASN A 360 -0.82 16.41 28.59
N LEU A 361 -0.17 15.64 27.71
CA LEU A 361 0.52 14.40 28.07
C LEU A 361 2.02 14.63 28.36
N GLY A 362 2.50 15.87 28.24
CA GLY A 362 3.92 16.23 28.32
C GLY A 362 4.67 15.99 27.01
N GLY A 363 5.87 16.55 26.89
CA GLY A 363 6.75 16.33 25.74
C GLY A 363 6.19 16.79 24.39
N GLY A 364 5.35 17.83 24.38
CA GLY A 364 4.72 18.33 23.15
C GLY A 364 3.58 17.45 22.61
N LYS A 365 3.03 16.57 23.45
CA LYS A 365 1.91 15.69 23.10
C LYS A 365 0.63 16.07 23.83
N PHE A 366 -0.48 16.02 23.11
CA PHE A 366 -1.81 16.27 23.64
C PHE A 366 -2.77 15.17 23.21
N GLN A 367 -3.64 14.78 24.14
CA GLN A 367 -4.81 13.98 23.82
C GLN A 367 -6.00 14.93 23.63
N LEU A 368 -6.65 14.83 22.47
CA LEU A 368 -7.86 15.55 22.10
C LEU A 368 -8.98 14.52 21.95
N ASN A 369 -9.86 14.45 22.94
CA ASN A 369 -10.95 13.49 22.99
C ASN A 369 -12.28 14.16 22.69
N ASP A 370 -12.93 13.74 21.62
CA ASP A 370 -14.28 14.17 21.29
C ASP A 370 -15.30 13.50 22.23
N THR A 371 -16.18 14.31 22.81
CA THR A 371 -17.26 13.80 23.69
C THR A 371 -18.53 13.41 22.92
N VAL A 372 -18.59 13.73 21.62
CA VAL A 372 -19.68 13.32 20.73
C VAL A 372 -19.32 12.02 20.04
N ALA A 373 -20.17 11.01 20.18
CA ALA A 373 -19.96 9.71 19.56
C ALA A 373 -19.93 9.81 18.02
N SER A 374 -19.05 9.04 17.40
CA SER A 374 -18.95 8.88 15.94
C SER A 374 -18.68 10.17 15.15
N ARG A 375 -17.98 11.14 15.75
CA ARG A 375 -17.49 12.33 15.04
C ARG A 375 -15.98 12.34 14.85
N ASP A 376 -15.18 12.66 15.87
CA ASP A 376 -13.71 12.78 15.73
C ASP A 376 -12.92 11.79 16.59
N GLY A 377 -13.58 11.00 17.43
CA GLY A 377 -12.91 9.96 18.24
C GLY A 377 -11.87 10.50 19.23
N LEU A 378 -10.90 9.65 19.58
CA LEU A 378 -9.78 9.97 20.45
C LEU A 378 -8.50 10.20 19.65
N ASN A 379 -7.94 11.39 19.75
CA ASN A 379 -6.79 11.80 18.96
C ASN A 379 -5.57 12.09 19.81
N ILE A 380 -4.40 11.64 19.37
CA ILE A 380 -3.10 11.97 19.95
C ILE A 380 -2.36 12.89 18.97
N LEU A 381 -2.15 14.13 19.41
CA LEU A 381 -1.46 15.16 18.65
C LEU A 381 -0.03 15.28 19.17
N SER A 382 0.97 15.22 18.28
CA SER A 382 2.38 15.42 18.61
C SER A 382 2.95 16.53 17.72
N SER A 383 3.69 17.48 18.29
CA SER A 383 4.28 18.59 17.52
C SER A 383 3.25 19.37 16.70
N ILE A 384 2.10 19.69 17.32
CA ILE A 384 1.03 20.48 16.70
C ILE A 384 0.90 21.78 17.48
N GLU A 385 0.86 22.92 16.78
CA GLU A 385 0.74 24.24 17.41
C GLU A 385 -0.71 24.64 17.66
N GLN A 386 -1.64 24.22 16.80
CA GLN A 386 -3.01 24.75 16.79
C GLN A 386 -4.06 23.66 16.59
N VAL A 387 -5.23 23.87 17.21
CA VAL A 387 -6.47 23.14 16.90
C VAL A 387 -7.51 24.14 16.42
N GLN A 388 -8.12 23.86 15.27
CA GLN A 388 -9.25 24.60 14.72
C GLN A 388 -10.53 23.85 15.04
N PHE A 389 -11.29 24.38 15.99
CA PHE A 389 -12.66 24.00 16.29
C PHE A 389 -13.63 24.76 15.37
N THR A 390 -14.91 24.40 15.36
CA THR A 390 -15.91 25.09 14.53
C THR A 390 -16.22 26.52 15.02
N ASP A 391 -16.01 26.80 16.31
CA ASP A 391 -16.32 28.07 16.96
C ASP A 391 -15.08 28.95 17.20
N GLN A 392 -13.88 28.37 17.24
CA GLN A 392 -12.64 29.08 17.55
C GLN A 392 -11.37 28.34 17.13
N ARG A 393 -10.25 29.05 17.14
CA ARG A 393 -8.91 28.46 17.05
C ARG A 393 -8.22 28.54 18.40
N TRP A 394 -7.57 27.47 18.79
CA TRP A 394 -6.87 27.35 20.06
C TRP A 394 -5.41 26.94 19.86
N THR A 395 -4.50 27.54 20.62
CA THR A 395 -3.06 27.23 20.61
C THR A 395 -2.75 26.28 21.77
N LEU A 396 -2.01 25.21 21.47
CA LEU A 396 -1.67 24.11 22.38
C LEU A 396 -0.56 24.47 23.38
#